data_AF-A0A9X2CSJ1-F1
#
_entry.id   AF-A0A9X2CSJ1-F1
#
_cell.length_a   1.000
_cell.length_b   1.000
_cell.length_c   1.000
_cell.angle_alpha   90.00
_cell.angle_beta   90.00
_cell.angle_gamma   90.00
#
_symmetry.space_group_name_H-M   'P 1'
#
loop_
_entity.id
_entity.type
_entity.pdbx_description
1 polymer ?
#
loop_
_entity_poly.entity_id
_entity_poly.type
_entity_poly.pdbx_seq_one_letter_code
_entity_poly.pdbx_strand_id
1 'polypeptide(L)'
;MERKKQWMVYGMLTVATSTWGSAFIAGKIAIESFEPATISFLRFFGAALLLFPIMWLVEKDIPKPTRKDWGMFALLGLTGIAIYNICFFLASKHAPVIKSSLFIAANPMLIMLLSGIVLKETITKRNIIGLLLAFAGVVTIITEGNIMALVRFQFEPIDFILLGAVITWALYSVLGRIVLRKYSSIVSTTYAVGFGTLFLLPFSLFEKPWEHVAASTWEAWLAIAHMSVFVTVLGFILYYYGIQKIGAAKASIFINVMPVSAVLMATIFLGEKLTVATIIGAFFVLSGVYVGTSVKRRKEGHIKHAKTG
;
A
#
# COMPACT_ATOMS: atom_id res chain seq x y z
N MET A 1 -6.33 6.84 -23.15
CA MET A 1 -5.30 7.52 -22.34
C MET A 1 -4.00 7.43 -23.12
N GLU A 2 -3.36 8.57 -23.41
CA GLU A 2 -2.12 8.62 -24.18
C GLU A 2 -1.02 7.77 -23.50
N ARG A 3 -0.23 7.04 -24.28
CA ARG A 3 0.76 6.08 -23.77
C ARG A 3 1.72 6.71 -22.75
N LYS A 4 2.14 7.96 -22.99
CA LYS A 4 3.02 8.73 -22.08
C LYS A 4 2.38 8.94 -20.70
N LYS A 5 1.08 9.24 -20.66
CA LYS A 5 0.31 9.45 -19.42
C LYS A 5 0.14 8.16 -18.61
N GLN A 6 0.10 6.99 -19.26
CA GLN A 6 0.06 5.69 -18.56
C GLN A 6 1.39 5.35 -17.89
N TRP A 7 2.52 5.57 -18.58
CA TRP A 7 3.84 5.36 -17.99
C TRP A 7 4.10 6.27 -16.79
N MET A 8 3.60 7.51 -16.81
CA MET A 8 3.64 8.39 -15.64
C MET A 8 2.88 7.80 -14.45
N VAL A 9 1.69 7.24 -14.67
CA VAL A 9 0.91 6.60 -13.59
C VAL A 9 1.63 5.39 -13.02
N TYR A 10 2.27 4.57 -13.87
CA TYR A 10 3.06 3.43 -13.42
C TYR A 10 4.28 3.87 -12.62
N GLY A 11 5.00 4.90 -13.09
CA GLY A 11 6.10 5.52 -12.33
C GLY A 11 5.66 6.03 -10.96
N MET A 12 4.52 6.75 -10.89
CA MET A 12 3.94 7.23 -9.64
C MET A 12 3.59 6.08 -8.68
N LEU A 13 3.01 4.99 -9.17
CA LEU A 13 2.69 3.82 -8.36
C LEU A 13 3.95 3.10 -7.87
N THR A 14 4.97 2.96 -8.71
CA THR A 14 6.27 2.42 -8.30
C THR A 14 6.93 3.28 -7.23
N VAL A 15 6.91 4.62 -7.37
CA VAL A 15 7.42 5.52 -6.32
C VAL A 15 6.62 5.34 -5.05
N ALA A 16 5.28 5.33 -5.12
CA ALA A 16 4.42 5.14 -3.96
C ALA A 16 4.77 3.86 -3.19
N THR A 17 4.84 2.72 -3.86
CA THR A 17 5.10 1.44 -3.19
C THR A 17 6.56 1.27 -2.79
N SER A 18 7.49 1.99 -3.43
CA SER A 18 8.89 2.07 -2.99
C SER A 18 9.03 2.87 -1.69
N THR A 19 8.30 3.99 -1.55
CA THR A 19 8.26 4.72 -0.27
C THR A 19 7.71 3.82 0.85
N TRP A 20 6.74 2.95 0.58
CA TRP A 20 6.28 1.98 1.58
C TRP A 20 7.34 0.97 1.98
N GLY A 21 8.22 0.57 1.06
CA GLY A 21 9.38 -0.28 1.38
C GLY A 21 10.37 0.40 2.33
N SER A 22 10.58 1.71 2.19
CA SER A 22 11.44 2.47 3.12
C SER A 22 10.86 2.60 4.54
N ALA A 23 9.55 2.42 4.70
CA ALA A 23 8.88 2.47 6.00
C ALA A 23 9.35 1.36 6.96
N PHE A 24 9.84 0.23 6.45
CA PHE A 24 10.38 -0.85 7.29
C PHE A 24 11.65 -0.42 8.04
N ILE A 25 12.53 0.35 7.40
CA ILE A 25 13.76 0.85 8.02
C ILE A 25 13.42 1.97 9.00
N ALA A 26 12.62 2.94 8.58
CA ALA A 26 12.16 4.02 9.46
C ALA A 26 11.39 3.48 10.67
N GLY A 27 10.57 2.44 10.48
CA GLY A 27 9.84 1.76 11.54
C GLY A 27 10.77 1.11 12.57
N LYS A 28 11.85 0.44 12.13
CA LYS A 28 12.85 -0.12 13.07
C LYS A 28 13.45 0.96 13.96
N ILE A 29 13.85 2.08 13.38
CA ILE A 29 14.43 3.23 14.12
C ILE A 29 13.39 3.80 15.10
N ALA A 30 12.14 3.97 14.67
CA ALA A 30 11.11 4.55 15.50
C ALA A 30 10.71 3.66 16.70
N ILE A 31 10.71 2.34 16.54
CA ILE A 31 10.37 1.38 17.61
C ILE A 31 11.39 1.37 18.75
N GLU A 32 12.62 1.85 18.52
CA GLU A 32 13.61 2.00 19.60
C GLU A 32 13.22 3.06 20.63
N SER A 33 12.39 4.04 20.26
CA SER A 33 11.97 5.14 21.14
C SER A 33 10.46 5.18 21.43
N PHE A 34 9.63 4.59 20.56
CA PHE A 34 8.18 4.69 20.64
C PHE A 34 7.49 3.34 20.55
N GLU A 35 6.37 3.22 21.26
CA GLU A 35 5.46 2.08 21.09
C GLU A 35 4.70 2.17 19.74
N PRO A 36 4.33 1.06 19.10
CA PRO A 36 3.86 1.12 17.71
C PRO A 36 2.50 1.78 17.46
N ALA A 37 1.56 1.78 18.41
CA ALA A 37 0.34 2.58 18.23
C ALA A 37 0.66 4.08 18.31
N THR A 38 1.62 4.47 19.16
CA THR A 38 2.15 5.84 19.24
C THR A 38 2.86 6.25 17.94
N ILE A 39 3.70 5.38 17.37
CA ILE A 39 4.32 5.62 16.04
C ILE A 39 3.25 5.83 14.98
N SER A 40 2.23 4.97 14.96
CA SER A 40 1.14 5.05 13.99
C SER A 40 0.39 6.38 14.16
N PHE A 41 0.01 6.74 15.38
CA PHE A 41 -0.67 8.00 15.66
C PHE A 41 0.17 9.20 15.25
N LEU A 42 1.43 9.31 15.69
CA LEU A 42 2.32 10.43 15.35
C LEU A 42 2.55 10.55 13.84
N ARG A 43 2.72 9.43 13.14
CA ARG A 43 2.85 9.37 11.69
C ARG A 43 1.61 9.93 10.97
N PHE A 44 0.42 9.46 11.35
CA PHE A 44 -0.82 9.89 10.69
C PHE A 44 -1.23 11.31 11.12
N PHE A 45 -0.93 11.72 12.34
CA PHE A 45 -1.10 13.08 12.82
C PHE A 45 -0.20 14.06 12.07
N GLY A 46 1.10 13.77 11.95
CA GLY A 46 2.03 14.56 11.14
C GLY A 46 1.61 14.64 9.67
N ALA A 47 1.13 13.52 9.10
CA ALA A 47 0.59 13.52 7.75
C ALA A 47 -0.70 14.35 7.63
N ALA A 48 -1.60 14.32 8.61
CA ALA A 48 -2.81 15.14 8.63
C ALA A 48 -2.46 16.64 8.65
N LEU A 49 -1.51 17.05 9.49
CA LEU A 49 -1.03 18.44 9.58
C LEU A 49 -0.49 18.97 8.24
N LEU A 50 0.03 18.10 7.38
CA LEU A 50 0.50 18.47 6.04
C LEU A 50 -0.62 18.39 5.00
N LEU A 51 -1.44 17.34 5.04
CA LEU A 51 -2.48 17.07 4.05
C LEU A 51 -3.61 18.10 4.06
N PHE A 52 -4.05 18.57 5.23
CA PHE A 52 -5.11 19.57 5.31
C PHE A 52 -4.71 20.90 4.64
N PRO A 53 -3.53 21.49 4.93
CA PRO A 53 -3.03 22.64 4.18
C PRO A 53 -2.84 22.37 2.70
N ILE A 54 -2.24 21.22 2.32
CA ILE A 54 -2.06 20.87 0.90
C ILE A 54 -3.41 20.80 0.18
N MET A 55 -4.41 20.15 0.78
CA MET A 55 -5.76 20.08 0.25
C MET A 55 -6.35 21.48 0.07
N TRP A 56 -6.25 22.34 1.09
CA TRP A 56 -6.80 23.70 1.02
C TRP A 56 -6.14 24.58 -0.05
N LEU A 57 -4.83 24.41 -0.28
CA LEU A 57 -4.07 25.19 -1.26
C LEU A 57 -4.23 24.69 -2.70
N VAL A 58 -4.35 23.38 -2.89
CA VAL A 58 -4.38 22.75 -4.22
C VAL A 58 -5.81 22.56 -4.74
N GLU A 59 -6.77 22.25 -3.87
CA GLU A 59 -8.13 21.88 -4.25
C GLU A 59 -9.09 23.06 -4.04
N LYS A 60 -9.37 23.78 -5.13
CA LYS A 60 -10.16 25.03 -5.08
C LYS A 60 -11.67 24.80 -5.02
N ASP A 61 -12.17 23.74 -5.65
CA ASP A 61 -13.60 23.47 -5.81
C ASP A 61 -13.99 22.08 -5.28
N ILE A 62 -13.73 21.83 -4.00
CA ILE A 62 -14.09 20.55 -3.37
C ILE A 62 -15.62 20.45 -3.25
N PRO A 63 -16.26 19.41 -3.81
CA PRO A 63 -17.70 19.20 -3.62
C PRO A 63 -18.02 19.08 -2.12
N LYS A 64 -19.05 19.78 -1.64
CA LYS A 64 -19.46 19.70 -0.24
C LYS A 64 -19.79 18.24 0.13
N PRO A 65 -19.12 17.65 1.14
CA PRO A 65 -19.41 16.28 1.54
C PRO A 65 -20.80 16.13 2.15
N THR A 66 -21.56 15.15 1.64
CA THR A 66 -22.83 14.74 2.23
C THR A 66 -22.59 13.91 3.49
N ARG A 67 -23.63 13.68 4.32
CA ARG A 67 -23.52 12.76 5.48
C ARG A 67 -23.00 11.38 5.11
N LYS A 68 -23.39 10.87 3.93
CA LYS A 68 -22.91 9.58 3.40
C LYS A 68 -21.43 9.63 3.03
N ASP A 69 -20.95 10.75 2.48
CA ASP A 69 -19.54 10.93 2.15
C ASP A 69 -18.67 10.98 3.40
N TRP A 70 -19.12 11.67 4.46
CA TRP A 70 -18.47 11.65 5.76
C TRP A 70 -18.37 10.24 6.34
N GLY A 71 -19.44 9.46 6.27
CA GLY A 71 -19.42 8.05 6.66
C GLY A 71 -18.43 7.21 5.83
N MET A 72 -18.31 7.48 4.53
CA MET A 72 -17.32 6.82 3.67
C MET A 72 -15.89 7.21 4.04
N PHE A 73 -15.61 8.50 4.27
CA PHE A 73 -14.28 8.94 4.70
C PHE A 73 -13.89 8.36 6.05
N ALA A 74 -14.83 8.30 7.00
CA ALA A 74 -14.64 7.61 8.27
C ALA A 74 -14.34 6.12 8.04
N LEU A 75 -15.10 5.44 7.16
CA LEU A 75 -14.84 4.03 6.86
C LEU A 75 -13.47 3.81 6.19
N LEU A 76 -13.00 4.74 5.35
CA LEU A 76 -11.65 4.71 4.80
C LEU A 76 -10.58 4.87 5.90
N GLY A 77 -10.75 5.83 6.80
CA GLY A 77 -9.85 6.01 7.95
C GLY A 77 -9.87 4.82 8.90
N LEU A 78 -11.03 4.20 9.11
CA LEU A 78 -11.17 3.04 9.97
C LEU A 78 -10.49 1.80 9.35
N THR A 79 -10.73 1.54 8.07
CA THR A 79 -10.22 0.33 7.39
C THR A 79 -8.76 0.47 6.97
N GLY A 80 -8.38 1.55 6.30
CA GLY A 80 -7.03 1.70 5.73
C GLY A 80 -5.98 2.18 6.71
N ILE A 81 -6.41 2.68 7.87
CA ILE A 81 -5.50 3.29 8.85
C ILE A 81 -5.70 2.64 10.21
N ALA A 82 -6.81 2.86 10.91
CA ALA A 82 -6.92 2.42 12.30
C ALA A 82 -6.85 0.90 12.47
N ILE A 83 -7.83 0.16 11.93
CA ILE A 83 -7.89 -1.31 12.09
C ILE A 83 -6.67 -1.97 11.43
N TYR A 84 -6.27 -1.49 10.24
CA TYR A 84 -5.07 -2.00 9.57
C TYR A 84 -3.83 -1.92 10.47
N ASN A 85 -3.55 -0.75 11.06
CA ASN A 85 -2.36 -0.58 11.91
C ASN A 85 -2.48 -1.37 13.23
N ILE A 86 -3.67 -1.47 13.83
CA ILE A 86 -3.89 -2.29 15.03
C ILE A 86 -3.60 -3.77 14.72
N CYS A 87 -4.20 -4.31 13.66
CA CYS A 87 -3.96 -5.69 13.23
C CYS A 87 -2.49 -5.92 12.87
N PHE A 88 -1.87 -4.98 12.14
CA PHE A 88 -0.47 -5.06 11.75
C PHE A 88 0.47 -5.06 12.96
N PHE A 89 0.22 -4.23 13.96
CA PHE A 89 1.02 -4.20 15.18
C PHE A 89 0.88 -5.50 15.99
N LEU A 90 -0.36 -5.94 16.23
CA LEU A 90 -0.63 -7.19 16.93
C LEU A 90 0.03 -8.38 16.23
N ALA A 91 -0.03 -8.41 14.90
CA ALA A 91 0.65 -9.41 14.09
C ALA A 91 2.18 -9.27 14.18
N SER A 92 2.74 -8.07 14.15
CA SER A 92 4.19 -7.86 14.23
C SER A 92 4.77 -8.32 15.57
N LYS A 93 3.98 -8.28 16.65
CA LYS A 93 4.40 -8.71 17.99
C LYS A 93 4.31 -10.22 18.21
N HIS A 94 3.36 -10.91 17.56
CA HIS A 94 3.07 -12.32 17.85
C HIS A 94 3.25 -13.27 16.67
N ALA A 95 3.23 -12.78 15.43
CA ALA A 95 3.42 -13.59 14.24
C ALA A 95 4.89 -13.55 13.77
N PRO A 96 5.42 -14.67 13.26
CA PRO A 96 6.69 -14.67 12.54
C PRO A 96 6.69 -13.66 11.38
N VAL A 97 7.82 -12.95 11.19
CA VAL A 97 7.97 -11.92 10.15
C VAL A 97 7.70 -12.47 8.74
N ILE A 98 8.17 -13.69 8.45
CA ILE A 98 7.92 -14.39 7.19
C ILE A 98 6.40 -14.56 6.96
N LYS A 99 5.66 -14.95 8.01
CA LYS A 99 4.21 -15.14 7.97
C LYS A 99 3.49 -13.83 7.66
N SER A 100 3.75 -12.77 8.44
CA SER A 100 3.18 -11.45 8.18
C SER A 100 3.46 -10.93 6.77
N SER A 101 4.69 -11.13 6.29
CA SER A 101 5.11 -10.66 4.97
C SER A 101 4.38 -11.37 3.82
N LEU A 102 4.12 -12.68 3.95
CA LEU A 102 3.35 -13.43 2.94
C LEU A 102 1.88 -12.98 2.87
N PHE A 103 1.25 -12.71 4.01
CA PHE A 103 -0.12 -12.19 4.04
C PHE A 103 -0.21 -10.83 3.34
N ILE A 104 0.75 -9.94 3.62
CA ILE A 104 0.81 -8.63 2.97
C ILE A 104 1.08 -8.77 1.47
N ALA A 105 1.94 -9.70 1.05
CA ALA A 105 2.18 -10.00 -0.37
C ALA A 105 0.94 -10.54 -1.09
N ALA A 106 0.03 -11.21 -0.36
CA ALA A 106 -1.23 -11.71 -0.88
C ALA A 106 -2.31 -10.62 -0.97
N ASN A 107 -2.13 -9.44 -0.34
CA ASN A 107 -3.09 -8.32 -0.39
C ASN A 107 -3.63 -8.03 -1.80
N PRO A 108 -2.80 -7.97 -2.86
CA PRO A 108 -3.30 -7.62 -4.18
C PRO A 108 -4.27 -8.63 -4.76
N MET A 109 -4.21 -9.91 -4.33
CA MET A 109 -5.16 -10.95 -4.72
C MET A 109 -6.56 -10.62 -4.19
N LEU A 110 -6.65 -10.25 -2.92
CA LEU A 110 -7.92 -9.88 -2.31
C LEU A 110 -8.45 -8.56 -2.87
N ILE A 111 -7.60 -7.56 -3.08
CA ILE A 111 -7.99 -6.30 -3.74
C ILE A 111 -8.54 -6.58 -5.14
N MET A 112 -7.85 -7.41 -5.93
CA MET A 112 -8.28 -7.73 -7.29
C MET A 112 -9.62 -8.46 -7.28
N LEU A 113 -9.80 -9.45 -6.41
CA LEU A 113 -11.05 -10.19 -6.24
C LEU A 113 -12.21 -9.26 -5.86
N LEU A 114 -12.04 -8.46 -4.80
CA LEU A 114 -13.07 -7.52 -4.34
C LEU A 114 -13.36 -6.43 -5.38
N SER A 115 -12.35 -6.00 -6.15
CA SER A 115 -12.55 -5.05 -7.25
C SER A 115 -13.40 -5.64 -8.38
N GLY A 116 -13.21 -6.93 -8.70
CA GLY A 116 -14.06 -7.63 -9.67
C GLY A 116 -15.52 -7.76 -9.20
N ILE A 117 -15.73 -8.07 -7.91
CA ILE A 117 -17.07 -8.31 -7.36
C ILE A 117 -17.81 -6.99 -7.09
N VAL A 118 -17.20 -6.07 -6.34
CA VAL A 118 -17.83 -4.85 -5.82
C VAL A 118 -17.83 -3.75 -6.88
N LEU A 119 -16.70 -3.53 -7.55
CA LEU A 119 -16.54 -2.44 -8.51
C LEU A 119 -16.89 -2.84 -9.94
N LYS A 120 -17.07 -4.15 -10.18
CA LYS A 120 -17.26 -4.74 -11.51
C LYS A 120 -16.12 -4.38 -12.47
N GLU A 121 -14.90 -4.25 -11.94
CA GLU A 121 -13.71 -4.01 -12.77
C GLU A 121 -13.42 -5.24 -13.64
N THR A 122 -13.08 -5.01 -14.92
CA THR A 122 -12.73 -6.11 -15.84
C THR A 122 -11.35 -6.66 -15.51
N ILE A 123 -11.30 -7.81 -14.84
CA ILE A 123 -10.05 -8.52 -14.53
C ILE A 123 -9.67 -9.36 -15.74
N THR A 124 -8.57 -9.00 -16.39
CA THR A 124 -8.06 -9.73 -17.55
C THR A 124 -7.15 -10.88 -17.11
N LYS A 125 -7.01 -11.92 -17.96
CA LYS A 125 -6.03 -13.01 -17.73
C LYS A 125 -4.61 -12.49 -17.48
N ARG A 126 -4.23 -11.36 -18.11
CA ARG A 126 -2.93 -10.72 -17.88
C ARG A 126 -2.79 -10.18 -16.47
N ASN A 127 -3.83 -9.59 -15.90
CA ASN A 127 -3.80 -9.10 -14.52
C ASN A 127 -3.53 -10.26 -13.55
N ILE A 128 -4.22 -11.39 -13.76
CA ILE A 128 -4.05 -12.60 -12.96
C ILE A 128 -2.62 -13.16 -13.11
N ILE A 129 -2.15 -13.36 -14.34
CA ILE A 129 -0.79 -13.88 -14.59
C ILE A 129 0.28 -12.94 -13.99
N GLY A 130 0.15 -11.64 -14.23
CA GLY A 130 1.10 -10.66 -13.70
C GLY A 130 1.10 -10.61 -12.18
N LEU A 131 -0.08 -10.73 -11.55
CA LEU A 131 -0.19 -10.83 -10.11
C LEU A 131 0.47 -12.10 -9.57
N LEU A 132 0.20 -13.26 -10.16
CA LEU A 132 0.78 -14.53 -9.73
C LEU A 132 2.31 -14.53 -9.88
N LEU A 133 2.82 -13.98 -10.98
CA LEU A 133 4.26 -13.80 -11.19
C LEU A 133 4.87 -12.88 -10.13
N ALA A 134 4.22 -11.75 -9.85
CA ALA A 134 4.72 -10.82 -8.84
C ALA A 134 4.67 -11.42 -7.44
N PHE A 135 3.60 -12.14 -7.11
CA PHE A 135 3.48 -12.85 -5.84
C PHE A 135 4.55 -13.93 -5.69
N ALA A 136 4.79 -14.74 -6.73
CA ALA A 136 5.87 -15.72 -6.74
C ALA A 136 7.23 -15.07 -6.47
N GLY A 137 7.52 -13.93 -7.11
CA GLY A 137 8.74 -13.17 -6.85
C GLY A 137 8.88 -12.71 -5.40
N VAL A 138 7.79 -12.20 -4.80
CA VAL A 138 7.79 -11.83 -3.37
C VAL A 138 8.01 -13.03 -2.46
N VAL A 139 7.38 -14.18 -2.76
CA VAL A 139 7.61 -15.44 -2.01
C VAL A 139 9.08 -15.85 -2.10
N THR A 140 9.71 -15.75 -3.28
CA THR A 140 11.13 -16.06 -3.46
C THR A 140 12.03 -15.14 -2.62
N ILE A 141 11.72 -13.84 -2.55
CA ILE A 141 12.47 -12.88 -1.73
C ILE A 141 12.34 -13.24 -0.24
N ILE A 142 11.11 -13.44 0.23
CA ILE A 142 10.83 -13.66 1.67
C ILE A 142 11.38 -15.00 2.15
N THR A 143 11.38 -16.03 1.31
CA THR A 143 11.88 -17.37 1.66
C THR A 143 13.39 -17.52 1.44
N GLU A 144 14.06 -16.51 0.88
CA GLU A 144 15.45 -16.58 0.42
C GLU A 144 15.72 -17.81 -0.49
N GLY A 145 14.69 -18.26 -1.23
CA GLY A 145 14.75 -19.46 -2.06
C GLY A 145 14.56 -20.79 -1.30
N ASN A 146 14.46 -20.78 0.03
CA ASN A 146 14.19 -21.97 0.83
C ASN A 146 12.67 -22.21 0.96
N ILE A 147 12.10 -22.95 0.02
CA ILE A 147 10.67 -23.25 0.02
C ILE A 147 10.21 -24.10 1.22
N MET A 148 11.13 -24.80 1.89
CA MET A 148 10.82 -25.59 3.09
C MET A 148 10.40 -24.69 4.27
N ALA A 149 10.77 -23.40 4.23
CA ALA A 149 10.26 -22.39 5.17
C ALA A 149 8.73 -22.24 5.10
N LEU A 150 8.10 -22.57 3.97
CA LEU A 150 6.64 -22.55 3.80
C LEU A 150 5.95 -23.80 4.35
N VAL A 151 6.66 -24.92 4.47
CA VAL A 151 6.09 -26.21 4.89
C VAL A 151 5.72 -26.23 6.38
N ARG A 152 6.25 -25.30 7.18
CA ARG A 152 5.91 -25.13 8.60
C ARG A 152 4.69 -24.22 8.85
N PHE A 153 3.96 -23.80 7.81
CA PHE A 153 2.76 -22.98 7.97
C PHE A 153 1.62 -23.80 8.59
N GLN A 154 1.49 -23.68 9.91
CA GLN A 154 0.29 -24.09 10.63
C GLN A 154 -0.64 -22.90 10.78
N PHE A 155 -1.94 -23.15 10.65
CA PHE A 155 -2.95 -22.12 10.85
C PHE A 155 -3.15 -21.89 12.35
N GLU A 156 -2.93 -20.65 12.79
CA GLU A 156 -2.93 -20.25 14.19
C GLU A 156 -3.92 -19.09 14.40
N PRO A 157 -4.40 -18.84 15.63
CA PRO A 157 -5.31 -17.73 15.91
C PRO A 157 -4.81 -16.35 15.42
N ILE A 158 -3.49 -16.13 15.40
CA ILE A 158 -2.88 -14.90 14.89
C ILE A 158 -3.12 -14.68 13.39
N ASP A 159 -3.38 -15.76 12.63
CA ASP A 159 -3.64 -15.68 11.20
C ASP A 159 -4.97 -14.98 10.92
N PHE A 160 -5.94 -15.03 11.85
CA PHE A 160 -7.16 -14.23 11.74
C PHE A 160 -6.90 -12.72 11.87
N ILE A 161 -5.93 -12.32 12.69
CA ILE A 161 -5.52 -10.92 12.83
C ILE A 161 -4.79 -10.46 11.56
N LEU A 162 -3.92 -11.30 11.00
CA LEU A 162 -3.29 -11.05 9.71
C LEU A 162 -4.31 -10.94 8.57
N LEU A 163 -5.29 -11.84 8.51
CA LEU A 163 -6.42 -11.73 7.57
C LEU A 163 -7.18 -10.43 7.77
N GLY A 164 -7.41 -10.01 9.02
CA GLY A 164 -8.01 -8.72 9.35
C GLY A 164 -7.25 -7.54 8.73
N ALA A 165 -5.92 -7.51 8.85
CA ALA A 165 -5.09 -6.49 8.21
C ALA A 165 -5.25 -6.52 6.68
N VAL A 166 -5.21 -7.71 6.08
CA VAL A 166 -5.32 -7.88 4.62
C VAL A 166 -6.68 -7.46 4.09
N ILE A 167 -7.75 -7.86 4.77
CA ILE A 167 -9.14 -7.53 4.43
C ILE A 167 -9.37 -6.03 4.54
N THR A 168 -8.93 -5.41 5.63
CA THR A 168 -9.16 -3.97 5.87
C THR A 168 -8.41 -3.10 4.87
N TRP A 169 -7.18 -3.47 4.50
CA TRP A 169 -6.45 -2.81 3.42
C TRP A 169 -7.13 -2.99 2.05
N ALA A 170 -7.66 -4.18 1.79
CA ALA A 170 -8.38 -4.46 0.56
C ALA A 170 -9.69 -3.66 0.46
N LEU A 171 -10.45 -3.58 1.55
CA LEU A 171 -11.62 -2.73 1.68
C LEU A 171 -11.28 -1.26 1.47
N TYR A 172 -10.20 -0.76 2.08
CA TYR A 172 -9.73 0.62 1.88
C TYR A 172 -9.45 0.93 0.40
N SER A 173 -8.79 0.03 -0.32
CA SER A 173 -8.50 0.21 -1.75
C SER A 173 -9.78 0.22 -2.60
N VAL A 174 -10.72 -0.68 -2.30
CA VAL A 174 -11.97 -0.83 -3.06
C VAL A 174 -12.95 0.31 -2.75
N LEU A 175 -13.18 0.62 -1.47
CA LEU A 175 -14.01 1.75 -1.05
C LEU A 175 -13.38 3.08 -1.51
N GLY A 176 -12.06 3.19 -1.44
CA GLY A 176 -11.32 4.34 -1.94
C GLY A 176 -11.61 4.58 -3.41
N ARG A 177 -11.61 3.53 -4.23
CA ARG A 177 -11.99 3.60 -5.65
C ARG A 177 -13.42 4.09 -5.89
N ILE A 178 -14.36 3.86 -4.97
CA ILE A 178 -15.72 4.42 -5.03
C ILE A 178 -15.69 5.92 -4.72
N VAL A 179 -15.02 6.31 -3.64
CA VAL A 179 -14.89 7.72 -3.21
C VAL A 179 -14.17 8.56 -4.26
N LEU A 180 -13.14 8.00 -4.90
CA LEU A 180 -12.34 8.63 -5.96
C LEU A 180 -13.13 8.92 -7.25
N ARG A 181 -14.38 8.46 -7.37
CA ARG A 181 -15.30 8.87 -8.45
C ARG A 181 -15.84 10.28 -8.27
N LYS A 182 -15.93 10.74 -7.01
CA LYS A 182 -16.46 12.05 -6.63
C LYS A 182 -15.37 13.01 -6.16
N TYR A 183 -14.36 12.49 -5.46
CA TYR A 183 -13.30 13.29 -4.85
C TYR A 183 -11.94 13.00 -5.49
N SER A 184 -11.02 13.97 -5.42
CA SER A 184 -9.64 13.77 -5.87
C SER A 184 -8.88 12.82 -4.94
N SER A 185 -7.68 12.39 -5.36
CA SER A 185 -6.79 11.60 -4.51
C SER A 185 -6.37 12.38 -3.26
N ILE A 186 -6.09 13.68 -3.38
CA ILE A 186 -5.69 14.54 -2.25
C ILE A 186 -6.81 14.62 -1.23
N VAL A 187 -8.05 14.95 -1.67
CA VAL A 187 -9.21 15.06 -0.77
C VAL A 187 -9.50 13.73 -0.08
N SER A 188 -9.52 12.64 -0.84
CA SER A 188 -9.83 11.31 -0.32
C SER A 188 -8.79 10.84 0.71
N THR A 189 -7.50 11.06 0.42
CA THR A 189 -6.41 10.75 1.35
C THR A 189 -6.46 11.64 2.59
N THR A 190 -6.70 12.94 2.45
CA THR A 190 -6.74 13.90 3.56
C THR A 190 -7.82 13.53 4.58
N TYR A 191 -9.05 13.31 4.13
CA TYR A 191 -10.13 12.95 5.05
C TYR A 191 -9.93 11.54 5.63
N ALA A 192 -9.46 10.57 4.85
CA ALA A 192 -9.15 9.24 5.39
C ALA A 192 -8.08 9.32 6.49
N VAL A 193 -7.00 10.07 6.26
CA VAL A 193 -5.93 10.30 7.26
C VAL A 193 -6.44 11.06 8.47
N GLY A 194 -7.29 12.07 8.29
CA GLY A 194 -7.93 12.79 9.38
C GLY A 194 -8.74 11.86 10.30
N PHE A 195 -9.69 11.10 9.74
CA PHE A 195 -10.48 10.14 10.54
C PHE A 195 -9.63 9.01 11.11
N GLY A 196 -8.67 8.49 10.34
CA GLY A 196 -7.75 7.44 10.80
C GLY A 196 -6.92 7.88 12.00
N THR A 197 -6.44 9.13 11.98
CA THR A 197 -5.73 9.75 13.11
C THR A 197 -6.63 9.85 14.35
N LEU A 198 -7.87 10.31 14.17
CA LEU A 198 -8.85 10.40 15.26
C LEU A 198 -9.16 9.02 15.87
N PHE A 199 -9.26 7.98 15.05
CA PHE A 199 -9.51 6.62 15.54
C PHE A 199 -8.29 5.96 16.17
N LEU A 200 -7.07 6.35 15.78
CA LEU A 200 -5.84 5.87 16.40
C LEU A 200 -5.54 6.56 17.74
N LEU A 201 -6.03 7.78 17.96
CA LEU A 201 -5.82 8.55 19.18
C LEU A 201 -6.09 7.74 20.47
N PRO A 202 -7.26 7.11 20.68
CA PRO A 202 -7.49 6.36 21.92
C PRO A 202 -6.47 5.24 22.11
N PHE A 203 -6.10 4.51 21.07
CA PHE A 203 -5.11 3.42 21.16
C PHE A 203 -3.73 3.93 21.56
N SER A 204 -3.32 5.09 21.04
CA SER A 204 -2.05 5.73 21.43
C SER A 204 -2.07 6.27 22.86
N LEU A 205 -3.24 6.58 23.43
CA LEU A 205 -3.37 7.00 24.83
C LEU A 205 -3.35 5.82 25.81
N PHE A 206 -3.70 4.60 25.35
CA PHE A 206 -3.69 3.39 26.16
C PHE A 206 -2.32 2.69 26.21
N GLU A 207 -1.43 2.94 25.24
CA GLU A 207 -0.03 2.53 25.37
C GLU A 207 0.63 3.30 26.51
N LYS A 208 1.55 2.62 27.23
CA LYS A 208 2.29 3.17 28.39
C LYS A 208 2.76 4.60 28.09
N PRO A 209 2.73 5.50 29.09
CA PRO A 209 2.58 6.93 28.87
C PRO A 209 3.67 7.50 27.97
N TRP A 210 3.32 8.64 27.37
CA TRP A 210 4.15 9.52 26.53
C TRP A 210 5.45 10.02 27.21
N GLU A 211 5.84 9.45 28.33
CA GLU A 211 7.06 9.73 29.10
C GLU A 211 8.33 9.52 28.25
N HIS A 212 8.34 8.48 27.39
CA HIS A 212 9.46 8.21 26.50
C HIS A 212 9.52 9.17 25.30
N VAL A 213 8.42 9.86 24.98
CA VAL A 213 8.35 10.82 23.87
C VAL A 213 9.25 12.01 24.12
N ALA A 214 9.28 12.50 25.37
CA ALA A 214 10.15 13.61 25.78
C ALA A 214 11.64 13.24 25.80
N ALA A 215 11.95 11.95 25.99
CA ALA A 215 13.30 11.41 26.00
C ALA A 215 13.72 10.78 24.65
N SER A 216 12.87 10.88 23.63
CA SER A 216 13.10 10.23 22.33
C SER A 216 14.25 10.86 21.56
N THR A 217 14.96 10.04 20.80
CA THR A 217 16.09 10.48 19.99
C THR A 217 15.64 11.32 18.79
N TRP A 218 16.54 12.16 18.28
CA TRP A 218 16.27 12.97 17.09
C TRP A 218 16.03 12.09 15.85
N GLU A 219 16.71 10.96 15.79
CA GLU A 219 16.60 9.94 14.74
C GLU A 219 15.20 9.35 14.68
N ALA A 220 14.57 9.09 15.84
CA ALA A 220 13.21 8.57 15.91
C ALA A 220 12.17 9.59 15.39
N TRP A 221 12.36 10.87 15.69
CA TRP A 221 11.53 11.95 15.14
C TRP A 221 11.71 12.12 13.63
N LEU A 222 12.94 12.03 13.12
CA LEU A 222 13.22 12.02 11.68
C LEU A 222 12.56 10.83 10.99
N ALA A 223 12.57 9.65 11.62
CA ALA A 223 11.89 8.47 11.10
C ALA A 223 10.37 8.68 11.00
N ILE A 224 9.74 9.25 12.04
CA ILE A 224 8.30 9.60 12.03
C ILE A 224 8.01 10.65 10.95
N ALA A 225 8.84 11.70 10.83
CA ALA A 225 8.67 12.73 9.82
C ALA A 225 8.76 12.15 8.40
N HIS A 226 9.75 11.27 8.17
CA HIS A 226 9.89 10.55 6.90
C HIS A 226 8.66 9.67 6.60
N MET A 227 8.17 8.91 7.58
CA MET A 227 6.96 8.10 7.42
C MET A 227 5.71 8.95 7.19
N SER A 228 5.63 10.12 7.80
CA SER A 228 4.52 11.06 7.61
C SER A 228 4.52 11.59 6.19
N VAL A 229 5.65 12.15 5.73
CA VAL A 229 5.77 12.84 4.44
C VAL A 229 5.79 11.86 3.27
N PHE A 230 6.76 10.95 3.24
CA PHE A 230 7.01 10.14 2.04
C PHE A 230 6.09 8.93 1.98
N VAL A 231 5.91 8.24 3.10
CA VAL A 231 5.14 7.00 3.14
C VAL A 231 3.63 7.28 3.13
N THR A 232 3.18 8.21 3.98
CA THR A 232 1.75 8.55 4.08
C THR A 232 1.33 9.61 3.09
N VAL A 233 1.82 10.86 3.18
CA VAL A 233 1.33 11.95 2.29
C VAL A 233 1.58 11.62 0.82
N LEU A 234 2.84 11.48 0.43
CA LEU A 234 3.20 11.21 -0.97
C LEU A 234 2.69 9.83 -1.41
N GLY A 235 3.02 8.78 -0.65
CA GLY A 235 2.65 7.41 -1.01
C GLY A 235 1.15 7.20 -1.17
N PHE A 236 0.32 7.70 -0.25
CA PHE A 236 -1.13 7.48 -0.33
C PHE A 236 -1.76 8.31 -1.44
N ILE A 237 -1.34 9.58 -1.63
CA ILE A 237 -1.83 10.41 -2.74
C ILE A 237 -1.51 9.75 -4.08
N LEU A 238 -0.26 9.30 -4.29
CA LEU A 238 0.16 8.67 -5.54
C LEU A 238 -0.53 7.33 -5.77
N TYR A 239 -0.71 6.52 -4.73
CA TYR A 239 -1.43 5.26 -4.82
C TYR A 239 -2.91 5.48 -5.18
N TYR A 240 -3.58 6.41 -4.51
CA TYR A 240 -4.96 6.78 -4.82
C TYR A 240 -5.11 7.41 -6.21
N TYR A 241 -4.14 8.22 -6.63
CA TYR A 241 -4.10 8.72 -8.01
C TYR A 241 -3.99 7.56 -9.01
N GLY A 242 -3.13 6.59 -8.74
CA GLY A 242 -3.02 5.36 -9.54
C GLY A 242 -4.33 4.57 -9.58
N ILE A 243 -4.93 4.31 -8.42
CA ILE A 243 -6.27 3.69 -8.32
C ILE A 243 -7.27 4.47 -9.16
N GLN A 244 -7.30 5.80 -9.09
CA GLN A 244 -8.23 6.65 -9.83
C GLN A 244 -8.03 6.51 -11.36
N LYS A 245 -6.79 6.37 -11.84
CA LYS A 245 -6.49 6.32 -13.28
C LYS A 245 -6.60 4.92 -13.89
N ILE A 246 -6.16 3.87 -13.20
CA ILE A 246 -6.04 2.52 -13.78
C ILE A 246 -6.90 1.45 -13.08
N GLY A 247 -7.61 1.81 -12.01
CA GLY A 247 -8.43 0.88 -11.23
C GLY A 247 -7.69 0.27 -10.06
N ALA A 248 -8.45 -0.21 -9.07
CA ALA A 248 -7.89 -0.79 -7.85
C ALA A 248 -7.20 -2.13 -8.13
N ALA A 249 -7.76 -2.97 -9.02
CA ALA A 249 -7.20 -4.26 -9.38
C ALA A 249 -5.80 -4.17 -10.03
N LYS A 250 -5.54 -3.16 -10.86
CA LYS A 250 -4.23 -2.99 -11.51
C LYS A 250 -3.23 -2.28 -10.60
N ALA A 251 -3.68 -1.27 -9.86
CA ALA A 251 -2.83 -0.55 -8.93
C ALA A 251 -2.30 -1.46 -7.81
N SER A 252 -3.10 -2.41 -7.34
CA SER A 252 -2.69 -3.32 -6.27
C SER A 252 -1.49 -4.20 -6.65
N ILE A 253 -1.29 -4.54 -7.92
CA ILE A 253 -0.14 -5.36 -8.37
C ILE A 253 1.19 -4.67 -8.03
N PHE A 254 1.24 -3.33 -8.03
CA PHE A 254 2.44 -2.56 -7.69
C PHE A 254 2.82 -2.68 -6.22
N ILE A 255 1.91 -3.10 -5.33
CA ILE A 255 2.22 -3.32 -3.90
C ILE A 255 3.33 -4.36 -3.77
N ASN A 256 3.40 -5.34 -4.69
CA ASN A 256 4.47 -6.34 -4.70
C ASN A 256 5.86 -5.79 -5.03
N VAL A 257 5.98 -4.52 -5.45
CA VAL A 257 7.28 -3.82 -5.56
C VAL A 257 7.83 -3.44 -4.19
N MET A 258 6.96 -3.29 -3.19
CA MET A 258 7.35 -2.87 -1.84
C MET A 258 8.45 -3.76 -1.21
N PRO A 259 8.38 -5.11 -1.25
CA PRO A 259 9.45 -5.97 -0.72
C PRO A 259 10.78 -5.81 -1.46
N VAL A 260 10.74 -5.61 -2.78
CA VAL A 260 11.96 -5.33 -3.58
C VAL A 260 12.60 -4.04 -3.11
N SER A 261 11.81 -2.98 -2.94
CA SER A 261 12.31 -1.70 -2.44
C SER A 261 12.83 -1.81 -1.01
N ALA A 262 12.19 -2.59 -0.14
CA ALA A 262 12.65 -2.78 1.23
C ALA A 262 14.05 -3.42 1.29
N VAL A 263 14.28 -4.48 0.52
CA VAL A 263 15.60 -5.14 0.49
C VAL A 263 16.67 -4.26 -0.14
N LEU A 264 16.34 -3.51 -1.20
CA LEU A 264 17.27 -2.54 -1.80
C LEU A 264 17.67 -1.46 -0.79
N MET A 265 16.71 -0.92 -0.04
CA MET A 265 17.00 0.07 0.98
C MET A 265 17.82 -0.54 2.13
N ALA A 266 17.53 -1.77 2.55
CA ALA A 266 18.31 -2.46 3.58
C ALA A 266 19.76 -2.72 3.12
N THR A 267 19.96 -3.08 1.85
CA THR A 267 21.29 -3.21 1.25
C THR A 267 22.06 -1.88 1.28
N ILE A 268 21.42 -0.78 0.87
CA ILE A 268 22.06 0.54 0.76
C ILE A 268 22.36 1.14 2.13
N PHE A 269 21.41 1.09 3.06
CA PHE A 269 21.50 1.81 4.34
C PHE A 269 22.03 0.95 5.48
N LEU A 270 21.84 -0.38 5.44
CA LEU A 270 22.27 -1.31 6.50
C LEU A 270 23.45 -2.19 6.05
N GLY A 271 23.87 -2.10 4.78
CA GLY A 271 24.98 -2.91 4.26
C GLY A 271 24.64 -4.40 4.12
N GLU A 272 23.36 -4.76 4.13
CA GLU A 272 22.92 -6.15 3.95
C GLU A 272 23.32 -6.66 2.54
N LYS A 273 23.71 -7.92 2.44
CA LYS A 273 24.13 -8.50 1.14
C LYS A 273 22.90 -8.94 0.34
N LEU A 274 22.87 -8.55 -0.94
CA LEU A 274 21.88 -9.07 -1.88
C LEU A 274 22.10 -10.57 -2.12
N THR A 275 21.07 -11.37 -1.88
CA THR A 275 21.09 -12.79 -2.20
C THR A 275 20.65 -13.02 -3.65
N VAL A 276 21.04 -14.17 -4.21
CA VAL A 276 20.58 -14.59 -5.55
C VAL A 276 19.05 -14.71 -5.58
N ALA A 277 18.44 -15.19 -4.49
CA ALA A 277 17.00 -15.28 -4.35
C ALA A 277 16.34 -13.90 -4.43
N THR A 278 16.93 -12.86 -3.82
CA THR A 278 16.44 -11.49 -3.92
C THR A 278 16.45 -10.99 -5.37
N ILE A 279 17.54 -11.24 -6.12
CA ILE A 279 17.67 -10.79 -7.51
C ILE A 279 16.62 -11.47 -8.40
N ILE A 280 16.50 -12.80 -8.27
CA ILE A 280 15.51 -13.58 -9.03
C ILE A 280 14.10 -13.11 -8.67
N GLY A 281 13.79 -13.01 -7.38
CA GLY A 281 12.48 -12.57 -6.92
C GLY A 281 12.13 -11.16 -7.39
N ALA A 282 13.08 -10.22 -7.37
CA ALA A 282 12.89 -8.87 -7.91
C ALA A 282 12.59 -8.88 -9.41
N PHE A 283 13.28 -9.72 -10.19
CA PHE A 283 13.00 -9.91 -11.60
C PHE A 283 11.57 -10.42 -11.85
N PHE A 284 11.10 -11.39 -11.06
CA PHE A 284 9.73 -11.90 -11.13
C PHE A 284 8.70 -10.84 -10.76
N VAL A 285 8.95 -10.05 -9.72
CA VAL A 285 8.11 -8.91 -9.32
C VAL A 285 7.95 -7.91 -10.46
N LEU A 286 9.06 -7.41 -11.00
CA LEU A 286 9.04 -6.39 -12.05
C LEU A 286 8.40 -6.91 -13.33
N SER A 287 8.69 -8.15 -13.71
CA SER A 287 8.06 -8.82 -14.86
C SER A 287 6.55 -8.99 -14.65
N GLY A 288 6.14 -9.40 -13.44
CA GLY A 288 4.74 -9.55 -13.07
C GLY A 288 3.97 -8.23 -13.13
N VAL A 289 4.54 -7.16 -12.60
CA VAL A 289 3.96 -5.81 -12.69
C VAL A 289 3.82 -5.38 -14.15
N TYR A 290 4.86 -5.57 -14.97
CA TYR A 290 4.81 -5.22 -16.40
C TYR A 290 3.73 -5.99 -17.15
N VAL A 291 3.71 -7.32 -17.03
CA VAL A 291 2.71 -8.18 -17.68
C VAL A 291 1.31 -7.85 -17.20
N GLY A 292 1.14 -7.70 -15.88
CA GLY A 292 -0.10 -7.43 -15.18
C GLY A 292 -0.71 -6.08 -15.51
N THR A 293 0.08 -5.10 -15.94
CA THR A 293 -0.40 -3.75 -16.22
C THR A 293 -0.46 -3.44 -17.72
N SER A 294 0.27 -4.20 -18.54
CA SER A 294 0.32 -4.03 -20.00
C SER A 294 -1.07 -4.11 -20.66
N VAL A 295 -1.40 -3.11 -21.49
CA VAL A 295 -2.60 -3.13 -22.31
C VAL A 295 -2.38 -4.09 -23.48
N LYS A 296 -3.34 -4.99 -23.75
CA LYS A 296 -3.32 -5.84 -24.95
C LYS A 296 -3.25 -4.92 -26.16
N ARG A 297 -2.15 -4.98 -26.94
CA ARG A 297 -2.10 -4.40 -28.29
C ARG A 297 -3.28 -4.99 -29.04
N ARG A 298 -4.31 -4.18 -29.31
CA ARG A 298 -5.32 -4.54 -30.29
C ARG A 298 -4.52 -4.62 -31.59
N LYS A 299 -4.38 -5.81 -32.18
CA LYS A 299 -3.89 -5.92 -33.56
C LYS A 299 -4.84 -5.03 -34.35
N GLU A 300 -4.35 -3.92 -34.89
CA GLU A 300 -5.04 -3.18 -35.92
C GLU A 300 -5.34 -4.22 -37.01
N GLY A 301 -6.62 -4.58 -37.13
CA GLY A 301 -7.05 -5.46 -38.21
C GLY A 301 -6.72 -4.72 -39.50
N HIS A 302 -5.88 -5.33 -40.33
CA HIS A 302 -5.83 -5.01 -41.74
C HIS A 302 -7.23 -5.19 -42.34
N ILE A 303 -8.05 -4.15 -42.28
CA ILE A 303 -9.12 -3.97 -43.26
C ILE A 303 -8.42 -3.33 -44.45
N LYS A 304 -7.74 -4.17 -45.25
CA LYS A 304 -7.40 -3.78 -46.62
C LYS A 304 -8.72 -3.61 -47.35
N HIS A 305 -8.93 -2.42 -47.89
CA HIS A 305 -9.90 -2.15 -48.93
C HIS A 305 -9.87 -3.23 -50.00
N ALA A 306 -11.03 -3.84 -50.24
CA ALA A 306 -11.39 -4.39 -51.55
C ALA A 306 -12.84 -3.96 -51.84
N LYS A 307 -13.01 -2.66 -52.08
CA LYS A 307 -13.99 -2.16 -53.04
C LYS A 307 -13.20 -1.84 -54.30
N THR A 308 -13.34 -2.67 -55.33
CA THR A 308 -13.29 -2.36 -56.78
C THR A 308 -13.26 -3.69 -57.52
N GLY A 309 -14.32 -3.96 -58.28
CA GLY A 309 -14.56 -5.18 -59.04
C GLY A 309 -16.04 -5.44 -59.09
#